data_AF-A0A938LUB4-F1
#
_entry.id   AF-A0A938LUB4-F1
#
_cell.length_a   1.000
_cell.length_b   1.000
_cell.length_c   1.000
_cell.angle_alpha   90.00
_cell.angle_beta   90.00
_cell.angle_gamma   90.00
#
_symmetry.space_group_name_H-M   'P 1'
#
loop_
_entity.id
_entity.type
_entity.pdbx_description
1 polymer ?
#
loop_
_entity_poly.entity_id
_entity_poly.type
_entity_poly.pdbx_seq_one_letter_code
_entity_poly.pdbx_strand_id
1 'polypeptide(L)' 'MLEDGPYRERALAFVLESGGTAMRLSLVDAVMREMLRDLSVRLDAMVTFNELDFADLCLRRNIEMLSA' A
#
# COMPACT_ATOMS: atom_id res chain seq x y z
N MET A 1 7.96 -10.95 -11.38
CA MET A 1 6.99 -9.94 -10.89
C MET A 1 6.11 -10.61 -9.85
N LEU A 2 5.77 -9.90 -8.78
CA LEU A 2 4.82 -10.39 -7.77
C LEU A 2 3.42 -10.44 -8.39
N GLU A 3 2.68 -11.52 -8.14
CA GLU A 3 1.27 -11.62 -8.55
C GLU A 3 0.42 -10.74 -7.62
N ASP A 4 -0.47 -9.92 -8.19
CA ASP A 4 -1.15 -8.85 -7.46
C ASP A 4 -2.64 -9.07 -7.19
N GLY A 5 -3.25 -10.12 -7.76
CA GLY A 5 -4.68 -10.41 -7.71
C GLY A 5 -5.26 -10.39 -6.30
N PRO A 6 -4.66 -11.10 -5.32
CA PRO A 6 -5.14 -11.10 -3.94
C PRO A 6 -5.13 -9.71 -3.30
N TYR A 7 -4.12 -8.87 -3.58
CA TYR A 7 -4.05 -7.50 -3.06
C TYR A 7 -5.10 -6.62 -3.73
N ARG A 8 -5.31 -6.80 -5.03
CA ARG A 8 -6.32 -6.06 -5.82
C ARG A 8 -7.74 -6.31 -5.34
N GLU A 9 -8.10 -7.55 -5.07
CA GLU A 9 -9.43 -7.89 -4.56
C GLU A 9 -9.69 -7.27 -3.19
N ARG A 10 -8.71 -7.38 -2.27
CA ARG A 10 -8.83 -6.77 -0.92
C ARG A 10 -8.88 -5.25 -0.98
N ALA A 11 -8.04 -4.62 -1.80
CA ALA A 11 -8.02 -3.17 -1.98
C ALA A 11 -9.34 -2.66 -2.57
N LEU A 12 -9.92 -3.38 -3.54
CA LEU A 12 -11.20 -3.02 -4.13
C LEU A 12 -12.33 -3.11 -3.10
N ALA A 13 -12.40 -4.19 -2.33
CA ALA A 13 -13.37 -4.34 -1.25
C ALA A 13 -13.21 -3.20 -0.24
N PHE A 14 -11.98 -2.92 0.21
CA PHE A 14 -11.67 -1.83 1.14
C PHE A 14 -12.15 -0.47 0.61
N VAL A 15 -11.83 -0.11 -0.64
CA VAL A 15 -12.19 1.20 -1.21
C VAL A 15 -13.70 1.36 -1.35
N LEU A 16 -14.41 0.30 -1.73
CA LEU A 16 -15.87 0.31 -1.88
C LEU A 16 -16.59 0.33 -0.53
N GLU A 17 -16.11 -0.42 0.46
CA GLU A 17 -16.70 -0.53 1.80
C GLU A 17 -16.41 0.70 2.68
N SER A 18 -15.28 1.39 2.45
CA SER A 18 -14.85 2.53 3.28
C SER A 18 -15.70 3.79 3.13
N GLY A 19 -16.69 3.80 2.23
CA GLY A 19 -17.85 4.71 2.26
C GLY A 19 -17.56 6.21 2.35
N GLY A 20 -16.35 6.65 1.99
CA GLY A 20 -15.94 8.06 1.99
C GLY A 20 -15.49 8.66 3.34
N THR A 21 -15.48 7.92 4.44
CA THR A 21 -15.14 8.47 5.78
C THR A 21 -13.75 8.08 6.28
N ALA A 22 -13.18 6.97 5.83
CA ALA A 22 -11.81 6.58 6.12
C ALA A 22 -10.96 6.80 4.87
N MET A 23 -10.00 7.73 4.95
CA MET A 23 -8.91 8.02 3.98
C MET A 23 -9.24 7.73 2.51
N ARG A 24 -9.52 8.78 1.72
CA ARG A 24 -9.73 8.65 0.27
C ARG A 24 -8.41 8.29 -0.43
N LEU A 25 -8.15 7.00 -0.56
CA LEU A 25 -7.03 6.46 -1.31
C LEU A 25 -7.47 6.16 -2.74
N SER A 26 -6.57 6.34 -3.70
CA SER A 26 -6.79 5.73 -5.01
C SER A 26 -6.78 4.20 -4.86
N LEU A 27 -7.46 3.49 -5.77
CA LEU A 27 -7.42 2.03 -5.75
C LEU A 27 -5.98 1.51 -5.87
N VAL A 28 -5.13 2.18 -6.66
CA VAL A 28 -3.72 1.82 -6.81
C VAL A 28 -2.97 1.98 -5.49
N ASP A 29 -3.15 3.08 -4.78
CA ASP A 29 -2.51 3.28 -3.47
C ASP A 29 -3.01 2.24 -2.46
N ALA A 30 -4.29 1.89 -2.50
CA ALA A 30 -4.84 0.82 -1.65
C ALA A 30 -4.20 -0.54 -1.96
N VAL A 31 -3.99 -0.89 -3.23
CA VAL A 31 -3.27 -2.11 -3.65
C VAL A 31 -1.84 -2.11 -3.11
N MET A 32 -1.12 -1.00 -3.29
CA MET A 32 0.26 -0.86 -2.81
C MET A 32 0.31 -0.98 -1.28
N ARG A 33 -0.65 -0.40 -0.56
CA ARG A 33 -0.76 -0.56 0.89
C ARG A 33 -1.04 -2.01 1.30
N GLU A 34 -1.87 -2.74 0.57
CA GLU A 34 -2.09 -4.18 0.81
C GLU A 34 -0.82 -5.00 0.60
N MET A 35 -0.01 -4.67 -0.40
CA MET A 35 1.30 -5.31 -0.62
C MET A 35 2.29 -5.01 0.51
N LEU A 36 2.38 -3.75 0.95
CA LEU A 36 3.26 -3.32 2.05
C LEU A 36 2.88 -3.97 3.39
N ARG A 37 1.57 -4.23 3.60
CA ARG A 37 1.06 -4.91 4.80
C ARG A 37 1.40 -6.39 4.84
N ASP A 38 1.63 -7.03 3.69
CA ASP A 38 1.90 -8.46 3.63
C ASP A 38 3.28 -8.82 4.18
N LEU A 39 3.31 -9.46 5.34
CA LEU A 39 4.55 -9.89 6.01
C LEU A 39 5.25 -11.06 5.32
N SER A 40 4.55 -11.79 4.45
CA SER A 40 5.14 -12.88 3.65
C SER A 40 5.97 -12.35 2.48
N VAL A 41 5.74 -11.09 2.08
CA VAL A 41 6.53 -10.43 1.05
C VAL A 41 7.67 -9.65 1.69
N ARG A 42 8.89 -9.97 1.25
CA ARG A 42 10.07 -9.19 1.59
C ARG A 42 10.14 -7.97 0.67
N LEU A 43 9.98 -6.80 1.25
CA LEU A 43 10.18 -5.50 0.61
C LEU A 43 11.27 -4.78 1.41
N ASP A 44 12.37 -4.44 0.77
CA ASP A 44 13.48 -3.72 1.42
C ASP A 44 13.35 -2.20 1.21
N ALA A 45 12.82 -1.77 0.06
CA ALA A 45 12.62 -0.35 -0.25
C ALA A 45 11.37 -0.07 -1.11
N MET A 46 10.89 1.18 -1.06
CA MET A 46 9.83 1.73 -1.90
C MET A 46 10.28 3.05 -2.53
N VAL A 47 10.28 3.11 -3.86
CA VAL A 47 10.51 4.35 -4.62
C VAL A 47 9.17 5.02 -4.86
N THR A 48 9.00 6.26 -4.42
CA THR A 48 7.74 6.96 -4.60
C THR A 48 7.85 8.48 -4.56
N PHE A 49 6.90 9.18 -5.20
CA PHE A 49 6.73 10.63 -5.12
C PHE A 49 5.70 11.05 -4.05
N ASN A 50 4.92 10.12 -3.51
CA ASN A 50 3.89 10.37 -2.47
C ASN A 50 4.23 9.67 -1.16
N GLU A 51 5.39 10.02 -0.59
CA GLU A 51 5.90 9.43 0.64
C GLU A 51 4.87 9.42 1.80
N LEU A 52 4.13 10.51 1.95
CA LEU A 52 3.16 10.68 3.04
C LEU A 52 2.05 9.62 3.05
N ASP A 53 1.69 9.04 1.90
CA ASP A 53 0.61 8.05 1.78
C ASP A 53 1.03 6.65 2.28
N PHE A 54 2.34 6.41 2.38
CA PHE A 54 2.93 5.11 2.71
C PHE A 54 3.83 5.14 3.94
N ALA A 55 4.22 6.33 4.42
CA ALA A 55 5.14 6.51 5.53
C ALA A 55 4.73 5.71 6.78
N ASP A 56 3.43 5.64 7.09
CA ASP A 56 2.93 4.90 8.26
C ASP A 56 3.23 3.40 8.19
N LEU A 57 3.12 2.80 7.01
CA LEU A 57 3.39 1.38 6.78
C LEU A 57 4.88 1.11 6.63
N CYS A 58 5.58 1.91 5.83
CA CYS A 58 7.01 1.72 5.58
C CYS A 58 7.84 1.88 6.86
N LEU A 59 7.53 2.88 7.70
CA LEU A 59 8.21 3.05 8.99
C LEU A 59 7.98 1.85 9.92
N ARG A 60 6.75 1.32 9.99
CA ARG A 60 6.43 0.14 10.82
C ARG A 60 7.11 -1.14 10.33
N ARG A 61 7.29 -1.25 9.02
CA ARG A 61 7.89 -2.40 8.35
C ARG A 61 9.41 -2.29 8.19
N ASN A 62 10.01 -1.16 8.57
CA ASN A 62 11.41 -0.83 8.28
C ASN A 62 11.75 -0.96 6.79
N ILE A 63 10.86 -0.44 5.93
CA ILE A 63 11.05 -0.35 4.47
C ILE A 63 11.66 1.02 4.18
N GLU A 64 12.81 1.04 3.50
CA GLU A 64 13.45 2.29 3.09
C GLU A 64 12.61 3.00 2.04
N MET A 65 12.40 4.30 2.20
CA MET A 65 11.69 5.11 1.21
C MET A 65 12.67 5.97 0.45
N LEU A 66 12.53 5.95 -0.87
CA LEU A 66 13.36 6.72 -1.79
C LEU A 66 12.45 7.69 -2.55
N SER A 67 12.52 8.98 -2.23
CA SER A 67 11.91 10.04 -3.03
C SER A 67 12.74 10.31 -4.29
N ALA A 68 12.10 10.33 -5.45
CA ALA A 68 12.68 10.81 -6.71
C ALA A 68 12.07 12.16 -7.11
#